data_AF-A0A1A8JAG6-F1
#
_entry.id   AF-A0A1A8JAG6-F1
#
_cell.length_a   1.000
_cell.length_b   1.000
_cell.length_c   1.000
_cell.angle_alpha   90.00
_cell.angle_beta   90.00
_cell.angle_gamma   90.00
#
_symmetry.space_group_name_H-M   'P 1'
#
loop_
_entity.id
_entity.type
_entity.pdbx_description
1 polymer ?
#
loop_
_entity_poly.entity_id
_entity_poly.type
_entity_poly.pdbx_seq_one_letter_code
_entity_poly.pdbx_strand_id
1 'polypeptide(L)' 'AWNGSDSVIMTGAYNNFFRMFDRNTKRDVTLEASRESSKPRAVLKPRRVCAAGGKRRKDDISVDSLDF' A
#
# COMPACT_ATOMS: atom_id res chain seq x y z
N ALA A 1 -5.12 -5.62 5.11
CA ALA A 1 -4.25 -6.06 4.01
C ALA A 1 -2.81 -6.25 4.50
N TRP A 2 -2.06 -7.15 3.86
CA TRP A 2 -0.63 -7.38 4.09
C TRP A 2 0.20 -6.59 3.08
N ASN A 3 1.38 -6.10 3.46
CA ASN A 3 2.32 -5.53 2.49
C ASN A 3 3.05 -6.66 1.73
N GLY A 4 3.70 -6.34 0.59
CA GLY A 4 4.31 -7.35 -0.28
C GLY A 4 5.50 -8.15 0.31
N SER A 5 5.94 -7.84 1.53
CA SER A 5 6.96 -8.59 2.27
C SER A 5 6.41 -9.24 3.54
N ASP A 6 5.09 -9.25 3.72
CA ASP A 6 4.36 -9.73 4.88
C ASP A 6 4.82 -9.17 6.23
N SER A 7 5.57 -8.08 6.26
CA SER A 7 6.12 -7.50 7.51
C SER A 7 5.18 -6.50 8.16
N VAL A 8 4.24 -5.93 7.40
CA VAL A 8 3.31 -4.91 7.87
C VAL A 8 1.88 -5.32 7.58
N ILE A 9 1.01 -5.13 8.57
CA ILE A 9 -0.43 -5.33 8.46
C ILE A 9 -1.11 -3.95 8.48
N MET A 10 -1.97 -3.69 7.51
CA MET A 10 -2.82 -2.50 7.48
C MET A 10 -4.28 -2.87 7.74
N THR A 11 -4.97 -2.10 8.58
CA THR A 11 -6.42 -2.23 8.83
C THR A 11 -7.12 -0.89 8.73
N GLY A 12 -8.37 -0.92 8.29
CA GLY A 12 -9.28 0.23 8.35
C GLY A 12 -9.80 0.46 9.76
N ALA A 13 -10.22 1.70 10.02
CA ALA A 13 -10.98 2.13 11.19
C ALA A 13 -12.04 3.15 10.75
N TYR A 14 -12.92 3.55 11.66
CA TYR A 14 -13.92 4.58 11.39
C TYR A 14 -13.28 5.96 11.25
N ASN A 15 -14.06 6.91 10.73
CA ASN A 15 -13.69 8.32 10.65
C ASN A 15 -12.41 8.56 9.83
N ASN A 16 -12.28 7.86 8.70
CA ASN A 16 -11.14 7.92 7.78
C ASN A 16 -9.79 7.59 8.43
N PHE A 17 -9.77 7.00 9.62
CA PHE A 17 -8.55 6.49 10.23
C PHE A 17 -8.20 5.10 9.68
N PHE A 18 -6.91 4.83 9.62
CA PHE A 18 -6.37 3.51 9.36
C PHE A 18 -5.14 3.28 10.22
N ARG A 19 -4.86 2.01 10.52
CA ARG A 19 -3.70 1.61 11.33
C ARG A 19 -2.76 0.73 10.54
N MET A 20 -1.47 0.89 10.80
CA MET A 20 -0.41 0.03 10.29
C MET A 20 0.38 -0.55 11.44
N PHE A 21 0.58 -1.87 11.42
CA PHE A 21 1.30 -2.63 12.44
C PHE A 21 2.55 -3.25 11.84
N ASP A 22 3.72 -2.93 12.38
CA ASP A 22 4.98 -3.57 12.01
C ASP A 22 5.20 -4.81 12.88
N ARG A 23 5.28 -5.98 12.24
CA ARG A 23 5.38 -7.28 12.94
C ARG A 23 6.75 -7.53 13.54
N ASN A 24 7.80 -6.88 13.04
CA ASN A 24 9.18 -7.08 13.48
C ASN A 24 9.45 -6.26 14.74
N THR A 25 9.09 -4.97 14.69
CA THR A 25 9.30 -4.03 15.78
C THR A 25 8.18 -4.01 16.81
N LYS A 26 7.03 -4.63 16.49
CA LYS A 26 5.79 -4.62 17.30
C LYS A 26 5.23 -3.22 17.55
N ARG A 27 5.60 -2.24 16.72
CA ARG A 27 5.09 -0.88 16.78
C ARG A 27 3.93 -0.70 15.82
N ASP A 28 3.06 0.23 16.14
CA ASP A 28 1.95 0.63 15.28
C ASP A 28 1.83 2.16 15.14
N VAL A 29 1.14 2.57 14.08
CA VAL A 29 0.85 3.96 13.77
C VAL A 29 -0.61 4.07 13.32
N THR A 30 -1.29 5.12 13.80
CA THR A 30 -2.63 5.51 13.34
C THR A 30 -2.50 6.73 12.43
N LEU A 31 -3.10 6.67 11.25
CA LEU A 31 -3.06 7.71 10.23
C LEU A 31 -4.48 8.07 9.80
N GLU A 32 -4.67 9.29 9.33
CA GLU A 32 -5.96 9.81 8.84
C GLU A 32 -5.90 10.05 7.34
N ALA A 33 -6.92 9.60 6.61
CA ALA A 33 -7.15 9.95 5.22
C ALA A 33 -7.96 11.25 5.13
N SER A 34 -7.27 12.39 5.09
CA SER A 34 -7.86 13.73 4.92
C SER A 34 -7.48 14.33 3.56
N ARG A 35 -8.42 15.07 2.94
CA ARG A 35 -8.17 15.77 1.67
C ARG A 35 -7.22 16.94 1.88
N GLU A 36 -7.31 17.59 3.02
CA GLU A 36 -6.53 18.76 3.43
C GLU A 36 -5.04 18.41 3.61
N SER A 37 -4.75 17.17 4.05
CA SER A 37 -3.38 16.65 4.14
C SER A 37 -2.86 16.08 2.81
N SER A 38 -3.74 15.83 1.84
CA SER A 38 -3.37 15.31 0.53
C SER A 38 -2.93 16.44 -0.42
N LYS A 39 -1.81 16.27 -1.13
CA LYS A 39 -1.43 17.22 -2.18
C LYS A 39 -2.47 17.17 -3.30
N PRO A 40 -3.15 18.28 -3.63
CA PRO A 40 -4.05 18.32 -4.77
C PRO A 40 -3.28 17.89 -6.03
N ARG A 41 -3.81 16.89 -6.76
CA ARG A 41 -3.18 16.32 -7.96
C ARG A 41 -1.84 15.62 -7.72
N ALA A 42 -1.66 14.93 -6.58
CA ALA A 42 -0.55 13.99 -6.42
C ALA A 42 -0.55 13.00 -7.60
N VAL A 43 0.37 13.20 -8.54
CA VAL A 43 0.48 12.36 -9.74
C VAL A 43 1.02 11.02 -9.29
N LEU A 44 0.14 10.02 -9.24
CA LEU A 44 0.56 8.63 -9.10
C LEU A 44 1.32 8.26 -10.37
N LYS A 45 2.53 7.74 -10.22
CA LYS A 45 3.29 7.22 -11.35
C LYS A 45 2.57 5.97 -11.87
N PRO A 46 2.15 5.93 -13.15
CA PRO A 46 1.62 4.72 -13.74
C PRO A 46 2.65 3.60 -13.60
N ARG A 47 2.21 2.43 -13.14
CA ARG A 47 3.02 1.22 -13.03
C ARG A 47 2.44 0.17 -13.95
N ARG A 48 3.30 -0.51 -14.71
CA ARG A 48 2.86 -1.53 -15.66
C ARG A 48 2.47 -2.79 -14.89
N VAL A 49 1.26 -3.29 -15.11
CA VAL A 49 0.86 -4.61 -14.61
C VAL A 49 1.41 -5.66 -15.59
N CYS A 50 2.15 -6.63 -15.06
CA CYS A 50 2.73 -7.71 -15.85
C CYS A 50 2.15 -9.05 -15.38
N ALA A 51 1.56 -9.82 -16.30
CA ALA A 51 1.23 -11.22 -16.06
C ALA A 51 2.54 -12.02 -15.86
N ALA A 52 2.56 -12.91 -14.88
CA ALA A 52 3.75 -13.65 -14.48
C ALA A 52 4.39 -14.37 -15.68
N GLY A 53 5.68 -14.08 -15.95
CA GLY A 53 6.42 -14.69 -17.06
C GLY A 53 7.63 -13.92 -17.60
N GLY A 54 7.89 -12.68 -17.16
CA GLY A 54 9.01 -11.86 -17.63
C GLY A 54 9.94 -11.32 -16.52
N LYS A 55 11.12 -10.84 -16.90
CA LYS A 55 12.10 -10.20 -16.00
C LYS A 55 11.48 -8.94 -15.37
N ARG A 56 11.08 -9.02 -14.10
CA ARG A 56 10.48 -7.91 -13.33
C ARG A 56 11.36 -6.66 -13.40
N ARG A 57 10.80 -5.57 -13.91
CA ARG A 57 11.40 -4.23 -13.74
C ARG A 57 10.94 -3.64 -12.41
N LYS A 58 11.75 -2.74 -11.85
CA LYS A 58 11.50 -2.10 -10.54
C LYS A 58 10.09 -1.50 -10.41
N ASP A 59 9.54 -1.00 -11.52
CA ASP A 59 8.24 -0.32 -11.55
C ASP A 59 7.07 -1.23 -11.95
N ASP A 60 7.30 -2.50 -12.29
CA ASP A 60 6.23 -3.44 -12.64
C ASP A 60 5.46 -3.91 -11.40
N ILE A 61 4.16 -4.18 -11.56
CA ILE A 61 3.27 -4.76 -10.54
C ILE A 61 2.82 -6.15 -11.00
N SER A 62 2.89 -7.15 -10.12
CA SER A 62 2.37 -8.50 -10.38
C SER A 62 0.85 -8.50 -10.32
N VAL A 63 0.19 -9.30 -11.16
CA VAL A 63 -1.27 -9.51 -11.08
C VAL A 63 -1.67 -10.03 -9.69
N ASP A 64 -0.85 -10.92 -9.10
CA ASP A 64 -1.08 -11.48 -7.76
C ASP A 64 -0.98 -10.46 -6.61
N SER A 65 -0.49 -9.25 -6.90
CA SER A 65 -0.36 -8.17 -5.91
C SER A 65 -1.49 -7.15 -5.99
N LEU A 66 -2.47 -7.35 -6.88
CA LEU A 66 -3.67 -6.52 -6.96
C LEU A 66 -4.73 -7.06 -5.99
N ASP A 67 -5.26 -6.18 -5.14
CA ASP A 67 -6.42 -6.44 -4.28
C ASP A 67 -7.67 -6.00 -5.06
N PHE A 68 -8.70 -6.86 -5.16
CA PHE A 68 -9.93 -6.59 -5.91
C PHE A 68 -11.07 -6.13 -4.99
#